data_AF-A0A932YLA0-F1
#
_entry.id   AF-A0A932YLA0-F1
#
_cell.length_a   1.000
_cell.length_b   1.000
_cell.length_c   1.000
_cell.angle_alpha   90.00
_cell.angle_beta   90.00
_cell.angle_gamma   90.00
#
_symmetry.space_group_name_H-M   'P 1'
#
loop_
_entity.id
_entity.type
_entity.pdbx_description
1 polymer ?
#
loop_
_entity_poly.entity_id
_entity_poly.type
_entity_poly.pdbx_seq_one_letter_code
_entity_poly.pdbx_strand_id
1 'polypeptide(L)'
;MDEFAKEYFQKLKVLTHDFEGRRLELAKSRIKMFAAAITRQLLEFDETFDLLIGAGNSGLYMTKITEMTYQYLNAAVPKILNIPIVRFKEDGKILNDNSFLLPEVKQILGKINAIKNVLFVDDEIMRAITAKECFELLLKANQNISHFDATIVAEHHFFEWHYKLPKVSIRFFAYSPLIQYLNANISYFIPEDLYQEISKYTKGISSHNEIMAIVIGGAVKRIKQQPFYDSSIEKVLQEKIPNYEERKAILTKSLQKLVKEGVDEYRTGKITFRF
;
A
#
# COMPACT_ATOMS: atom_id res chain seq x y z
N MET A 1 13.85 -15.65 8.71
CA MET A 1 13.96 -15.20 10.12
C MET A 1 14.76 -16.28 10.82
N ASP A 2 15.92 -15.92 11.38
CA ASP A 2 16.69 -16.86 12.18
C ASP A 2 15.93 -17.23 13.47
N GLU A 3 16.34 -18.31 14.13
CA GLU A 3 15.70 -18.78 15.35
C GLU A 3 15.78 -17.75 16.48
N PHE A 4 16.87 -16.97 16.54
CA PHE A 4 17.07 -15.94 17.55
C PHE A 4 16.02 -14.83 17.47
N ALA A 5 15.74 -14.30 16.29
CA ALA A 5 14.70 -13.29 16.10
C ALA A 5 13.31 -13.85 16.43
N LYS A 6 12.99 -15.09 16.03
CA LYS A 6 11.72 -15.73 16.42
C LYS A 6 11.58 -15.85 17.93
N GLU A 7 12.62 -16.34 18.60
CA GLU A 7 12.64 -16.53 20.05
C GLU A 7 12.55 -15.19 20.79
N TYR A 8 13.27 -14.16 20.33
CA TYR A 8 13.26 -12.81 20.90
C TYR A 8 11.87 -12.16 20.80
N PHE A 9 11.19 -12.26 19.66
CA PHE A 9 9.84 -11.72 19.51
C PHE A 9 8.79 -12.53 20.26
N GLN A 10 8.93 -13.85 20.35
CA GLN A 10 8.09 -14.64 21.25
C GLN A 10 8.28 -14.20 22.70
N LYS A 11 9.53 -13.94 23.13
CA LYS A 11 9.82 -13.38 24.46
C LYS A 11 9.21 -11.99 24.65
N LEU A 12 9.29 -11.08 23.67
CA LEU A 12 8.67 -9.74 23.75
C LEU A 12 7.13 -9.78 23.83
N LYS A 13 6.49 -10.68 23.07
CA LYS A 13 5.04 -10.92 23.17
C LYS A 13 4.64 -11.41 24.55
N VAL A 14 5.48 -12.21 25.20
CA VAL A 14 5.27 -12.70 26.57
C VAL A 14 5.58 -11.64 27.63
N LEU A 15 6.55 -10.75 27.37
CA LEU A 15 7.02 -9.72 28.31
C LEU A 15 6.14 -8.46 28.35
N THR A 16 5.30 -8.23 27.33
CA THR A 16 4.44 -7.06 27.26
C THR A 16 2.97 -7.48 27.18
N HIS A 17 2.22 -7.29 28.27
CA HIS A 17 0.80 -7.63 28.35
C HIS A 17 -0.11 -6.91 27.32
N ASP A 18 0.45 -5.96 26.54
CA ASP A 18 -0.26 -5.07 25.61
C ASP A 18 0.41 -5.00 24.23
N PHE A 19 1.10 -6.06 23.78
CA PHE A 19 1.77 -6.04 22.47
C PHE A 19 0.81 -5.69 21.32
N GLU A 20 -0.37 -6.32 21.29
CA GLU A 20 -1.36 -6.10 20.22
C GLU A 20 -1.96 -4.68 20.27
N GLY A 21 -2.22 -4.14 21.47
CA GLY A 21 -2.67 -2.76 21.61
C GLY A 21 -1.62 -1.76 21.13
N ARG A 22 -0.35 -1.98 21.49
CA ARG A 22 0.78 -1.17 20.97
C ARG A 22 0.93 -1.27 19.46
N ARG A 23 0.69 -2.46 18.90
CA ARG A 23 0.74 -2.70 17.45
C ARG A 23 -0.34 -1.91 16.72
N LEU A 24 -1.55 -1.91 17.26
CA LEU A 24 -2.67 -1.12 16.74
C LEU A 24 -2.38 0.39 16.80
N GLU A 25 -1.84 0.89 17.92
CA GLU A 25 -1.46 2.31 18.05
C GLU A 25 -0.36 2.71 17.05
N LEU A 26 0.62 1.82 16.82
CA LEU A 26 1.61 2.04 15.77
C LEU A 26 0.96 2.09 14.39
N ALA A 27 0.02 1.19 14.08
CA ALA A 27 -0.71 1.20 12.81
C ALA A 27 -1.46 2.53 12.59
N LYS A 28 -2.17 3.01 13.62
CA LYS A 28 -2.85 4.31 13.61
C LYS A 28 -1.88 5.47 13.35
N SER A 29 -0.75 5.48 14.06
CA SER A 29 0.30 6.48 13.87
C SER A 29 0.84 6.48 12.44
N ARG A 30 1.11 5.30 11.87
CA ARG A 30 1.60 5.14 10.50
C ARG A 30 0.61 5.61 9.44
N ILE A 31 -0.69 5.36 9.63
CA ILE A 31 -1.75 5.89 8.76
C ILE A 31 -1.74 7.43 8.78
N LYS A 32 -1.68 8.05 9.96
CA LYS A 32 -1.62 9.52 10.09
C LYS A 32 -0.38 10.11 9.42
N MET A 33 0.78 9.51 9.67
CA MET A 33 2.04 9.94 9.05
C MET A 33 2.01 9.79 7.52
N PHE A 34 1.44 8.70 7.00
CA PHE A 34 1.27 8.51 5.57
C PHE A 34 0.35 9.58 4.95
N ALA A 35 -0.82 9.83 5.55
CA ALA A 35 -1.73 10.90 5.10
C ALA A 35 -1.06 12.29 5.14
N ALA A 36 -0.28 12.57 6.19
CA ALA A 36 0.54 13.78 6.29
C ALA A 36 1.60 13.86 5.16
N ALA A 37 2.23 12.74 4.79
CA ALA A 37 3.24 12.72 3.73
C ALA A 37 2.61 13.01 2.36
N ILE A 38 1.43 12.44 2.08
CA ILE A 38 0.64 12.78 0.89
C ILE A 38 0.25 14.26 0.92
N THR A 39 -0.25 14.75 2.05
CA THR A 39 -0.62 16.17 2.22
C THR A 39 0.54 17.10 1.94
N ARG A 40 1.75 16.76 2.39
CA ARG A 40 2.97 17.50 2.10
C ARG A 40 3.26 17.59 0.61
N GLN A 41 3.11 16.49 -0.13
CA GLN A 41 3.29 16.52 -1.60
C GLN A 41 2.31 17.49 -2.25
N LEU A 42 1.05 17.47 -1.83
CA LEU A 42 -0.01 18.28 -2.45
C LEU A 42 0.03 19.76 -2.05
N LEU A 43 0.45 20.09 -0.82
CA LEU A 43 0.35 21.47 -0.30
C LEU A 43 1.70 22.20 -0.24
N GLU A 44 2.79 21.51 0.10
CA GLU A 44 4.12 22.14 0.26
C GLU A 44 4.91 22.08 -1.04
N PHE A 45 4.88 20.92 -1.72
CA PHE A 45 5.54 20.74 -3.01
C PHE A 45 4.65 21.09 -4.22
N ASP A 46 3.36 21.39 -3.99
CA ASP A 46 2.38 21.73 -5.03
C ASP A 46 2.32 20.70 -6.16
N GLU A 47 2.47 19.41 -5.81
CA GLU A 47 2.51 18.33 -6.78
C GLU A 47 1.11 18.01 -7.32
N THR A 48 1.02 17.90 -8.66
CA THR A 48 -0.17 17.37 -9.34
C THR A 48 0.19 16.08 -10.05
N PHE A 49 -0.49 14.99 -9.68
CA PHE A 49 -0.23 13.67 -10.24
C PHE A 49 -1.26 13.30 -11.30
N ASP A 50 -0.81 12.65 -12.37
CA ASP A 50 -1.68 12.11 -13.43
C ASP A 50 -2.15 10.70 -13.10
N LEU A 51 -1.31 9.95 -12.37
CA LEU A 51 -1.49 8.54 -12.09
C LEU A 51 -1.04 8.22 -10.65
N LEU A 52 -1.89 7.50 -9.92
CA LEU A 52 -1.57 6.88 -8.64
C LEU A 52 -1.42 5.37 -8.82
N ILE A 53 -0.24 4.84 -8.51
CA ILE A 53 0.08 3.42 -8.60
C ILE A 53 0.16 2.81 -7.21
N GLY A 54 -0.57 1.71 -7.03
CA GLY A 54 -0.38 0.77 -5.92
C GLY A 54 -0.05 -0.60 -6.48
N ALA A 55 0.77 -1.38 -5.79
CA ALA A 55 1.09 -2.73 -6.22
C ALA A 55 1.00 -3.76 -5.10
N GLY A 56 0.69 -5.00 -5.47
CA GLY A 56 0.51 -6.08 -4.50
C GLY A 56 -0.74 -5.89 -3.62
N ASN A 57 -0.74 -6.51 -2.45
CA ASN A 57 -1.82 -6.39 -1.47
C ASN A 57 -1.77 -5.05 -0.72
N SER A 58 -0.57 -4.60 -0.33
CA SER A 58 -0.36 -3.29 0.31
C SER A 58 -0.88 -2.15 -0.55
N GLY A 59 -0.55 -2.15 -1.85
CA GLY A 59 -1.01 -1.14 -2.79
C GLY A 59 -2.53 -0.94 -2.82
N LEU A 60 -3.33 -1.99 -2.62
CA LEU A 60 -4.79 -1.89 -2.64
C LEU A 60 -5.34 -0.99 -1.53
N TYR A 61 -4.88 -1.16 -0.29
CA TYR A 61 -5.32 -0.29 0.80
C TYR A 61 -4.55 1.03 0.86
N MET A 62 -3.29 1.08 0.43
CA MET A 62 -2.51 2.31 0.41
C MET A 62 -3.05 3.32 -0.62
N THR A 63 -3.47 2.86 -1.80
CA THR A 63 -4.15 3.72 -2.77
C THR A 63 -5.50 4.22 -2.25
N LYS A 64 -6.22 3.39 -1.47
CA LYS A 64 -7.48 3.81 -0.83
C LYS A 64 -7.27 4.88 0.25
N ILE A 65 -6.25 4.73 1.09
CA ILE A 65 -5.87 5.76 2.09
C ILE A 65 -5.44 7.05 1.39
N THR A 66 -4.71 6.93 0.27
CA THR A 66 -4.32 8.08 -0.55
C THR A 66 -5.55 8.78 -1.12
N GLU A 67 -6.49 8.04 -1.72
CA GLU A 67 -7.76 8.58 -2.21
C GLU A 67 -8.53 9.33 -1.12
N MET A 68 -8.64 8.76 0.08
CA MET A 68 -9.28 9.44 1.23
C MET A 68 -8.58 10.76 1.59
N THR A 69 -7.25 10.82 1.45
CA THR A 69 -6.47 12.04 1.71
C THR A 69 -6.79 13.12 0.69
N TYR A 70 -6.83 12.78 -0.60
CA TYR A 70 -7.24 13.70 -1.66
C TYR A 70 -8.66 14.20 -1.46
N GLN A 71 -9.60 13.31 -1.13
CA GLN A 71 -11.00 13.66 -0.87
C GLN A 71 -11.11 14.64 0.31
N TYR A 72 -10.40 14.40 1.41
CA TYR A 72 -10.41 15.30 2.56
C TYR A 72 -9.84 16.69 2.23
N LEU A 73 -8.82 16.74 1.37
CA LEU A 73 -8.23 17.99 0.87
C LEU A 73 -9.06 18.67 -0.22
N ASN A 74 -10.17 18.07 -0.66
CA ASN A 74 -10.95 18.50 -1.84
C ASN A 74 -10.09 18.61 -3.11
N ALA A 75 -9.09 17.75 -3.26
CA ALA A 75 -8.23 17.66 -4.43
C ALA A 75 -8.75 16.62 -5.42
N ALA A 76 -8.46 16.82 -6.72
CA ALA A 76 -8.81 15.85 -7.75
C ALA A 76 -7.97 14.58 -7.58
N VAL A 77 -8.63 13.44 -7.38
CA VAL A 77 -7.95 12.14 -7.25
C VAL A 77 -7.37 11.75 -8.62
N PRO A 78 -6.05 11.49 -8.73
CA PRO A 78 -5.45 10.99 -9.96
C PRO A 78 -6.04 9.63 -10.34
N LYS A 79 -5.88 9.24 -11.60
CA LYS A 79 -6.33 7.90 -12.01
C LYS A 79 -5.57 6.83 -11.21
N ILE A 80 -6.29 5.87 -10.65
CA ILE A 80 -5.69 4.80 -9.84
C ILE A 80 -5.39 3.59 -10.72
N LEU A 81 -4.17 3.07 -10.60
CA LEU A 81 -3.71 1.84 -11.22
C LEU A 81 -3.16 0.90 -10.15
N ASN A 82 -3.98 -0.06 -9.74
CA ASN A 82 -3.54 -1.15 -8.86
C ASN A 82 -3.03 -2.33 -9.68
N ILE A 83 -1.84 -2.84 -9.38
CA ILE A 83 -1.16 -3.86 -10.19
C ILE A 83 -0.75 -5.07 -9.33
N PRO A 84 -1.16 -6.30 -9.67
CA PRO A 84 -0.78 -7.50 -8.91
C PRO A 84 0.64 -7.99 -9.26
N ILE A 85 1.64 -7.09 -9.25
CA ILE A 85 3.06 -7.36 -9.58
C ILE A 85 3.59 -8.58 -8.84
N VAL A 86 4.27 -9.47 -9.56
CA VAL A 86 5.04 -10.58 -8.97
C VAL A 86 6.52 -10.25 -8.99
N ARG A 87 7.15 -10.36 -7.81
CA ARG A 87 8.58 -10.06 -7.60
C ARG A 87 9.46 -11.28 -7.77
N PHE A 88 8.94 -12.47 -7.42
CA PHE A 88 9.70 -13.70 -7.33
C PHE A 88 8.93 -14.86 -7.95
N LYS A 89 9.64 -15.81 -8.55
CA LYS A 89 9.16 -17.14 -8.91
C LYS A 89 9.00 -18.02 -7.66
N GLU A 90 8.35 -19.16 -7.81
CA GLU A 90 8.23 -20.18 -6.74
C GLU A 90 9.60 -20.64 -6.21
N ASP A 91 10.64 -20.64 -7.06
CA ASP A 91 12.02 -20.97 -6.69
C ASP A 91 12.78 -19.81 -6.00
N GLY A 92 12.08 -18.71 -5.68
CA GLY A 92 12.64 -17.54 -5.01
C GLY A 92 13.48 -16.64 -5.93
N LYS A 93 13.66 -16.97 -7.21
CA LYS A 93 14.37 -16.09 -8.15
C LYS A 93 13.52 -14.90 -8.53
N ILE A 94 14.17 -13.75 -8.72
CA ILE A 94 13.50 -12.53 -9.18
C ILE A 94 12.82 -12.82 -10.53
N LEU A 95 11.55 -12.43 -10.61
CA LEU A 95 10.78 -12.51 -11.85
C LEU A 95 11.14 -11.29 -12.71
N ASN A 96 11.59 -11.55 -13.94
CA ASN A 96 12.00 -10.48 -14.86
C ASN A 96 10.88 -10.06 -15.82
N ASP A 97 9.70 -10.67 -15.75
CA ASP A 97 8.65 -10.43 -16.72
C ASP A 97 7.22 -10.41 -16.16
N ASN A 98 6.70 -9.20 -15.95
CA ASN A 98 5.30 -8.93 -15.64
C ASN A 98 4.45 -8.62 -16.90
N SER A 99 4.90 -8.97 -18.11
CA SER A 99 4.24 -8.61 -19.39
C SER A 99 2.82 -9.12 -19.56
N PHE A 100 2.44 -10.21 -18.88
CA PHE A 100 1.08 -10.74 -18.91
C PHE A 100 0.04 -9.74 -18.36
N LEU A 101 0.46 -8.73 -17.59
CA LEU A 101 -0.38 -7.64 -17.10
C LEU A 101 -0.58 -6.51 -18.14
N LEU A 102 0.16 -6.50 -19.25
CA LEU A 102 0.08 -5.43 -20.24
C LEU A 102 -1.32 -5.17 -20.80
N PRO A 103 -2.13 -6.19 -21.14
CA PRO A 103 -3.48 -5.95 -21.64
C PRO A 103 -4.36 -5.22 -20.63
N GLU A 104 -4.32 -5.64 -19.37
CA GLU A 104 -5.08 -5.03 -18.27
C GLU A 104 -4.60 -3.60 -18.00
N VAL A 105 -3.28 -3.38 -17.92
CA VAL A 105 -2.72 -2.03 -17.72
C VAL A 105 -3.10 -1.10 -18.87
N LYS A 106 -3.03 -1.55 -20.13
CA LYS A 106 -3.47 -0.75 -21.29
C LYS A 106 -4.95 -0.40 -21.21
N GLN A 107 -5.79 -1.35 -20.82
CA GLN A 107 -7.23 -1.13 -20.64
C GLN A 107 -7.49 -0.09 -19.54
N ILE A 108 -6.84 -0.22 -18.37
CA ILE A 108 -7.00 0.71 -17.27
C ILE A 108 -6.50 2.09 -17.67
N LEU A 109 -5.30 2.21 -18.24
CA LEU A 109 -4.76 3.51 -18.66
C LEU A 109 -5.65 4.19 -19.71
N GLY A 110 -6.25 3.43 -20.62
CA GLY A 110 -7.19 3.94 -21.62
C GLY A 110 -6.54 5.00 -22.52
N LYS A 111 -7.27 6.08 -22.83
CA LYS A 111 -6.80 7.20 -23.68
C LYS A 111 -6.06 8.30 -22.89
N ILE A 112 -5.34 7.99 -21.79
CA ILE A 112 -4.52 9.02 -21.16
C ILE A 112 -3.43 9.44 -22.16
N ASN A 113 -3.57 10.65 -22.70
CA ASN A 113 -2.73 11.15 -23.77
C ASN A 113 -1.29 11.44 -23.32
N ALA A 114 -1.08 11.82 -22.05
CA ALA A 114 0.23 12.05 -21.47
C ALA A 114 0.23 11.71 -19.97
N ILE A 115 1.24 10.97 -19.52
CA ILE A 115 1.52 10.70 -18.10
C ILE A 115 2.88 11.35 -17.83
N LYS A 116 2.89 12.39 -17.00
CA LYS A 116 4.09 13.16 -16.64
C LYS A 116 4.45 12.99 -15.17
N ASN A 117 3.46 12.94 -14.28
CA ASN A 117 3.67 12.83 -12.85
C ASN A 117 2.99 11.58 -12.29
N VAL A 118 3.77 10.68 -11.70
CA VAL A 118 3.30 9.41 -11.15
C VAL A 118 3.54 9.41 -9.64
N LEU A 119 2.49 9.15 -8.87
CA LEU A 119 2.59 8.87 -7.44
C LEU A 119 2.58 7.35 -7.24
N PHE A 120 3.65 6.78 -6.71
CA PHE A 120 3.69 5.38 -6.28
C PHE A 120 3.59 5.32 -4.76
N VAL A 121 2.66 4.52 -4.24
CA VAL A 121 2.46 4.36 -2.79
C VAL A 121 2.59 2.90 -2.38
N ASP A 122 3.24 2.68 -1.25
CA ASP A 122 3.37 1.36 -0.62
C ASP A 122 3.42 1.52 0.90
N ASP A 123 3.21 0.43 1.65
CA ASP A 123 3.35 0.49 3.10
C ASP A 123 4.83 0.53 3.51
N GLU A 124 5.70 -0.20 2.81
CA GLU A 124 7.15 -0.20 3.02
C GLU A 124 7.93 -0.33 1.71
N ILE A 125 9.15 0.24 1.67
CA ILE A 125 10.03 0.08 0.51
C ILE A 125 11.51 -0.03 0.90
N MET A 126 12.18 -1.02 0.32
CA MET A 126 13.63 -1.26 0.45
C MET A 126 14.30 -1.11 -0.93
N ARG A 127 14.51 -2.21 -1.66
CA ARG A 127 15.21 -2.20 -2.97
C ARG A 127 14.35 -1.75 -4.16
N ALA A 128 13.18 -1.15 -3.94
CA ALA A 128 12.30 -0.63 -4.98
C ALA A 128 11.90 -1.59 -6.14
N ILE A 129 12.06 -2.92 -6.00
CA ILE A 129 11.76 -3.90 -7.07
C ILE A 129 10.32 -3.72 -7.58
N THR A 130 9.35 -3.61 -6.67
CA THR A 130 7.93 -3.45 -7.03
C THR A 130 7.70 -2.19 -7.88
N ALA A 131 8.25 -1.05 -7.44
CA ALA A 131 8.12 0.22 -8.15
C ALA A 131 8.77 0.15 -9.53
N LYS A 132 9.99 -0.42 -9.63
CA LYS A 132 10.68 -0.68 -10.90
C LYS A 132 9.82 -1.48 -11.86
N GLU A 133 9.26 -2.60 -11.42
CA GLU A 133 8.41 -3.45 -12.27
C GLU A 133 7.14 -2.72 -12.73
N CYS A 134 6.53 -1.91 -11.86
CA CYS A 134 5.39 -1.07 -12.24
C CYS A 134 5.76 -0.03 -13.31
N PHE A 135 6.89 0.66 -13.14
CA PHE A 135 7.32 1.71 -14.07
C PHE A 135 7.72 1.14 -15.44
N GLU A 136 8.40 -0.01 -15.47
CA GLU A 136 8.67 -0.70 -16.74
C GLU A 136 7.39 -1.15 -17.44
N LEU A 137 6.43 -1.68 -16.68
CA LEU A 137 5.15 -2.09 -17.22
C LEU A 137 4.37 -0.89 -17.78
N LEU A 138 4.40 0.25 -17.09
CA LEU A 138 3.81 1.51 -17.54
C LEU A 138 4.43 2.00 -18.86
N LEU A 139 5.76 2.04 -18.95
CA LEU A 139 6.49 2.44 -20.16
C LEU A 139 6.20 1.51 -21.35
N LYS A 140 6.04 0.20 -21.09
CA LYS A 140 5.66 -0.79 -22.12
C LYS A 140 4.20 -0.64 -22.54
N ALA A 141 3.30 -0.29 -21.61
CA ALA A 141 1.88 -0.11 -21.87
C ALA A 141 1.59 1.16 -22.67
N ASN A 142 2.33 2.25 -22.43
CA ASN A 142 2.17 3.53 -23.11
C ASN A 142 3.49 4.00 -23.74
N GLN A 143 3.68 3.67 -25.03
CA GLN A 143 4.90 3.98 -25.78
C GLN A 143 5.11 5.48 -26.04
N ASN A 144 4.06 6.30 -25.88
CA ASN A 144 4.13 7.75 -26.07
C ASN A 144 4.79 8.47 -24.90
N ILE A 145 5.05 7.78 -23.78
CA ILE A 145 5.78 8.34 -22.65
C ILE A 145 7.25 8.50 -23.05
N SER A 146 7.65 9.76 -23.25
CA SER A 146 9.05 10.14 -23.43
C SER A 146 9.79 10.17 -22.09
N HIS A 147 9.16 10.74 -21.06
CA HIS A 147 9.68 10.86 -19.70
C HIS A 147 8.53 11.07 -18.71
N PHE A 148 8.71 10.64 -17.45
CA PHE A 148 7.85 11.03 -16.33
C PHE A 148 8.61 11.12 -15.00
N ASP A 149 8.14 11.99 -14.12
CA ASP A 149 8.58 12.14 -12.75
C ASP A 149 7.77 11.21 -11.84
N ALA A 150 8.45 10.38 -11.07
CA ALA A 150 7.87 9.43 -10.13
C ALA A 150 8.17 9.84 -8.69
N THR A 151 7.12 10.10 -7.92
CA THR A 151 7.22 10.32 -6.47
C THR A 151 6.80 9.03 -5.77
N ILE A 152 7.70 8.47 -4.95
CA ILE A 152 7.46 7.27 -4.14
C ILE A 152 7.20 7.70 -2.70
N VAL A 153 6.09 7.27 -2.11
CA VAL A 153 5.78 7.48 -0.68
C VAL A 153 5.58 6.13 0.02
N ALA A 154 6.47 5.80 0.96
CA ALA A 154 6.45 4.54 1.70
C ALA A 154 7.25 4.63 3.03
N GLU A 155 7.17 3.62 3.92
CA GLU A 155 8.04 3.53 5.09
C GLU A 155 9.47 3.25 4.63
N HIS A 156 10.45 3.95 5.20
CA HIS A 156 11.83 3.82 4.77
C HIS A 156 12.50 2.60 5.37
N HIS A 157 12.63 1.53 4.58
CA HIS A 157 13.35 0.31 4.95
C HIS A 157 14.73 0.33 4.31
N PHE A 158 15.49 1.41 4.48
CA PHE A 158 16.75 1.64 3.75
C PHE A 158 16.51 1.61 2.23
N PHE A 159 15.60 2.46 1.77
CA PHE A 159 15.29 2.63 0.35
C PHE A 159 16.57 2.87 -0.46
N GLU A 160 16.74 2.06 -1.51
CA GLU A 160 17.82 2.22 -2.47
C GLU A 160 17.29 2.02 -3.89
N TRP A 161 17.70 2.91 -4.80
CA TRP A 161 17.37 2.81 -6.22
C TRP A 161 18.60 2.38 -7.03
N HIS A 162 18.57 1.14 -7.55
CA HIS A 162 19.69 0.52 -8.28
C HIS A 162 19.42 0.30 -9.77
N TYR A 163 18.32 0.85 -10.29
CA TYR A 163 17.84 0.52 -11.63
C TYR A 163 18.04 1.66 -12.63
N LYS A 164 18.40 1.30 -13.86
CA LYS A 164 18.53 2.27 -14.96
C LYS A 164 17.23 2.33 -15.75
N LEU A 165 16.37 3.29 -15.42
CA LEU A 165 15.16 3.61 -16.17
C LEU A 165 15.28 5.06 -16.71
N PRO A 166 15.92 5.29 -17.87
CA PRO A 166 16.27 6.64 -18.34
C PRO A 166 15.07 7.56 -18.61
N LYS A 167 13.87 6.98 -18.75
CA LYS A 167 12.61 7.72 -18.93
C LYS A 167 11.92 8.08 -17.61
N VAL A 168 12.54 7.81 -16.47
CA VAL A 168 11.93 7.97 -15.14
C VAL A 168 12.87 8.72 -14.22
N SER A 169 12.44 9.89 -13.75
CA SER A 169 13.08 10.60 -12.64
C SER A 169 12.40 10.20 -11.34
N ILE A 170 13.15 9.98 -10.26
CA ILE A 170 12.58 9.42 -9.03
C ILE A 170 12.87 10.33 -7.85
N ARG A 171 11.83 10.59 -7.07
CA ARG A 171 11.88 11.21 -5.75
C ARG A 171 11.28 10.25 -4.74
N PHE A 172 11.92 10.10 -3.59
CA PHE A 172 11.43 9.26 -2.50
C PHE A 172 11.15 10.12 -1.28
N PHE A 173 9.96 9.94 -0.70
CA PHE A 173 9.56 10.57 0.55
C PHE A 173 9.14 9.49 1.54
N ALA A 174 9.93 9.36 2.60
CA ALA A 174 9.57 8.51 3.72
C ALA A 174 8.41 9.14 4.48
N TYR A 175 7.36 8.38 4.80
CA TYR A 175 6.40 8.83 5.80
C TYR A 175 6.84 8.46 7.22
N SER A 176 7.79 7.54 7.38
CA SER A 176 8.34 7.12 8.67
C SER A 176 9.69 6.39 8.50
N PRO A 177 10.58 6.44 9.51
CA PRO A 177 11.70 5.49 9.61
C PRO A 177 11.20 4.07 9.89
N LEU A 178 12.02 3.08 9.48
CA LEU A 178 11.88 1.68 9.86
C LEU A 178 11.93 1.50 11.39
N ILE A 179 11.02 0.68 11.90
CA ILE A 179 11.23 0.02 13.20
C ILE A 179 11.62 -1.41 12.89
N GLN A 180 12.84 -1.80 13.27
CA GLN A 180 13.36 -3.12 12.95
C GLN A 180 12.38 -4.22 13.38
N TYR A 181 12.22 -5.21 12.50
CA TYR A 181 11.36 -6.40 12.68
C TYR A 181 9.85 -6.14 12.73
N LEU A 182 9.42 -4.87 12.60
CA LEU A 182 8.02 -4.47 12.60
C LEU A 182 7.63 -4.02 11.19
N ASN A 183 7.20 -4.99 10.37
CA ASN A 183 6.84 -4.78 8.96
C ASN A 183 5.33 -4.74 8.76
N ALA A 184 4.89 -4.17 7.62
CA ALA A 184 3.48 -4.06 7.25
C ALA A 184 2.60 -3.44 8.36
N ASN A 185 3.13 -2.44 9.06
CA ASN A 185 2.55 -1.87 10.28
C ASN A 185 1.10 -1.41 10.11
N ILE A 186 0.78 -0.79 8.97
CA ILE A 186 -0.57 -0.28 8.67
C ILE A 186 -1.62 -1.39 8.66
N SER A 187 -1.27 -2.60 8.24
CA SER A 187 -2.22 -3.72 8.11
C SER A 187 -2.75 -4.24 9.46
N TYR A 188 -2.03 -3.98 10.56
CA TYR A 188 -2.46 -4.28 11.92
C TYR A 188 -3.54 -3.32 12.45
N PHE A 189 -4.05 -2.43 11.60
CA PHE A 189 -5.24 -1.65 11.91
C PHE A 189 -6.53 -2.49 11.92
N ILE A 190 -6.50 -3.67 11.28
CA ILE A 190 -7.62 -4.62 11.33
C ILE A 190 -7.78 -5.15 12.76
N PRO A 191 -8.98 -5.06 13.37
CA PRO A 191 -9.25 -5.66 14.67
C PRO A 191 -9.02 -7.17 14.67
N GLU A 192 -8.40 -7.71 15.72
CA GLU A 192 -8.02 -9.12 15.83
C GLU A 192 -9.23 -10.06 15.70
N ASP A 193 -10.38 -9.68 16.25
CA ASP A 193 -11.63 -10.43 16.12
C ASP A 193 -12.09 -10.54 14.65
N LEU A 194 -11.94 -9.46 13.87
CA LEU A 194 -12.26 -9.46 12.44
C LEU A 194 -11.24 -10.28 11.64
N TYR A 195 -9.96 -10.13 11.97
CA TYR A 195 -8.88 -10.93 11.38
C TYR A 195 -9.11 -12.44 11.56
N GLN A 196 -9.39 -12.87 12.79
CA GLN A 196 -9.62 -14.27 13.12
C GLN A 196 -10.88 -14.82 12.44
N GLU A 197 -11.92 -14.01 12.33
CA GLU A 197 -13.16 -14.43 11.70
C GLU A 197 -13.03 -14.57 10.18
N ILE A 198 -12.40 -13.60 9.50
CA ILE A 198 -12.10 -13.68 8.06
C ILE A 198 -11.23 -14.90 7.78
N SER A 199 -10.20 -15.13 8.59
CA SER A 199 -9.27 -16.26 8.44
C SER A 199 -9.96 -17.63 8.40
N LYS A 200 -11.13 -17.79 9.02
CA LYS A 200 -11.92 -19.04 8.99
C LYS A 200 -12.50 -19.35 7.61
N TYR A 201 -12.78 -18.33 6.81
CA TYR A 201 -13.45 -18.45 5.51
C TYR A 201 -12.51 -18.26 4.32
N THR A 202 -11.31 -17.71 4.56
CA THR A 202 -10.34 -17.41 3.51
C THR A 202 -9.20 -18.43 3.48
N LYS A 203 -9.37 -19.52 2.72
CA LYS A 203 -8.28 -20.50 2.53
C LYS A 203 -7.02 -19.83 1.96
N GLY A 204 -5.88 -20.10 2.58
CA GLY A 204 -4.58 -19.60 2.15
C GLY A 204 -4.38 -18.08 2.26
N ILE A 205 -5.22 -17.39 3.03
CA ILE A 205 -4.96 -16.01 3.48
C ILE A 205 -4.58 -16.10 4.95
N SER A 206 -3.42 -15.56 5.30
CA SER A 206 -2.88 -15.72 6.66
C SER A 206 -2.14 -14.47 7.15
N SER A 207 -2.17 -13.39 6.38
CA SER A 207 -1.52 -12.14 6.77
C SER A 207 -2.53 -11.01 6.99
N HIS A 208 -2.22 -10.14 7.95
CA HIS A 208 -2.94 -8.89 8.17
C HIS A 208 -2.97 -8.04 6.90
N ASN A 209 -1.88 -8.04 6.11
CA ASN A 209 -1.77 -7.31 4.85
C ASN A 209 -2.81 -7.77 3.81
N GLU A 210 -2.98 -9.08 3.63
CA GLU A 210 -4.03 -9.63 2.76
C GLU A 210 -5.43 -9.29 3.26
N ILE A 211 -5.69 -9.41 4.57
CA ILE A 211 -7.02 -9.12 5.13
C ILE A 211 -7.35 -7.63 5.03
N MET A 212 -6.38 -6.75 5.29
CA MET A 212 -6.52 -5.31 5.07
C MET A 212 -6.81 -5.01 3.60
N ALA A 213 -6.15 -5.70 2.67
CA ALA A 213 -6.41 -5.55 1.24
C ALA A 213 -7.84 -5.97 0.86
N ILE A 214 -8.38 -7.03 1.46
CA ILE A 214 -9.79 -7.42 1.25
C ILE A 214 -10.73 -6.37 1.82
N VAL A 215 -10.61 -6.09 3.12
CA VAL A 215 -11.60 -5.27 3.84
C VAL A 215 -11.60 -3.83 3.31
N ILE A 216 -10.42 -3.24 3.08
CA ILE A 216 -10.30 -1.84 2.64
C ILE A 216 -10.18 -1.71 1.12
N GLY A 217 -9.41 -2.60 0.49
CA GLY A 217 -9.15 -2.57 -0.96
C GLY A 217 -10.19 -3.32 -1.80
N GLY A 218 -11.03 -4.17 -1.19
CA GLY A 218 -12.08 -4.94 -1.86
C GLY A 218 -11.61 -6.16 -2.66
N ALA A 219 -10.33 -6.54 -2.54
CA ALA A 219 -9.76 -7.69 -3.24
C ALA A 219 -8.51 -8.21 -2.55
N VAL A 220 -8.05 -9.40 -2.95
CA VAL A 220 -6.74 -9.93 -2.56
C VAL A 220 -5.98 -10.40 -3.78
N LYS A 221 -4.68 -10.15 -3.83
CA LYS A 221 -3.80 -10.71 -4.84
C LYS A 221 -3.70 -12.23 -4.65
N ARG A 222 -4.04 -12.98 -5.69
CA ARG A 222 -3.84 -14.43 -5.76
C ARG A 222 -2.83 -14.78 -6.84
N ILE A 223 -2.12 -15.88 -6.67
CA ILE A 223 -1.25 -16.47 -7.70
C ILE A 223 -1.81 -17.86 -8.01
N LYS A 224 -2.38 -18.03 -9.21
CA LYS A 224 -2.73 -19.35 -9.77
C LYS A 224 -1.80 -19.62 -10.95
N GLN A 225 -2.29 -19.44 -12.19
CA GLN A 225 -1.46 -19.47 -13.40
C GLN A 225 -0.81 -18.11 -13.69
N GLN A 226 -1.58 -17.04 -13.49
CA GLN A 226 -1.12 -15.65 -13.53
C GLN A 226 -1.64 -14.95 -12.28
N PRO A 227 -0.91 -13.97 -11.72
CA PRO A 227 -1.39 -13.20 -10.59
C PRO A 227 -2.54 -12.29 -11.02
N PHE A 228 -3.55 -12.19 -10.16
CA PHE A 228 -4.74 -11.37 -10.37
C PHE A 228 -5.28 -10.89 -9.02
N TYR A 229 -6.15 -9.88 -9.04
CA TYR A 229 -6.92 -9.48 -7.87
C TYR A 229 -8.24 -10.23 -7.81
N ASP A 230 -8.41 -11.02 -6.76
CA ASP A 230 -9.62 -11.78 -6.49
C ASP A 230 -10.57 -10.94 -5.62
N SER A 231 -11.59 -10.34 -6.26
CA SER A 231 -12.67 -9.62 -5.60
C SER A 231 -13.85 -10.52 -5.21
N SER A 232 -13.84 -11.80 -5.60
CA SER A 232 -14.93 -12.72 -5.28
C SER A 232 -14.98 -13.08 -3.79
N ILE A 233 -13.83 -12.98 -3.10
CA ILE A 233 -13.71 -13.26 -1.67
C ILE A 233 -14.60 -12.35 -0.83
N GLU A 234 -14.82 -11.10 -1.26
CA GLU A 234 -15.67 -10.12 -0.59
C GLU A 234 -17.10 -10.66 -0.42
N LYS A 235 -17.65 -11.25 -1.49
CA LYS A 235 -19.00 -11.85 -1.48
C LYS A 235 -19.09 -13.02 -0.51
N VAL A 236 -18.04 -13.84 -0.44
CA VAL A 236 -17.97 -14.94 0.52
C VAL A 236 -18.02 -14.41 1.95
N LEU A 237 -17.31 -13.32 2.26
CA LEU A 237 -17.33 -12.73 3.59
C LEU A 237 -18.69 -12.12 3.93
N GLN A 238 -19.32 -11.42 2.99
CA GLN A 238 -20.68 -10.87 3.13
C GLN A 238 -21.71 -11.95 3.48
N GLU A 239 -21.58 -13.14 2.88
CA GLU A 239 -22.49 -14.27 3.13
C GLU A 239 -22.19 -15.02 4.43
N LYS A 240 -20.92 -15.07 4.86
CA LYS A 240 -20.46 -15.95 5.95
C LYS A 240 -20.26 -15.26 7.28
N ILE A 241 -19.98 -13.95 7.29
CA ILE A 241 -19.68 -13.18 8.50
C ILE A 241 -20.88 -12.29 8.83
N PRO A 242 -21.56 -12.52 9.97
CA PRO A 242 -22.62 -11.64 10.43
C PRO A 242 -22.11 -10.19 10.56
N ASN A 243 -22.92 -9.24 10.09
CA ASN A 243 -22.61 -7.80 10.15
C ASN A 243 -21.28 -7.39 9.49
N TYR A 244 -20.77 -8.17 8.52
CA TYR A 244 -19.52 -7.86 7.82
C TYR A 244 -19.49 -6.44 7.26
N GLU A 245 -20.55 -6.04 6.55
CA GLU A 245 -20.69 -4.70 5.96
C GLU A 245 -20.66 -3.59 7.02
N GLU A 246 -21.31 -3.80 8.16
CA GLU A 246 -21.29 -2.84 9.27
C GLU A 246 -19.88 -2.69 9.83
N ARG A 247 -19.18 -3.80 10.08
CA ARG A 247 -17.81 -3.80 10.61
C ARG A 247 -16.84 -3.15 9.62
N LYS A 248 -16.98 -3.44 8.33
CA LYS A 248 -16.22 -2.79 7.25
C LYS A 248 -16.50 -1.29 7.21
N ALA A 249 -17.75 -0.86 7.36
CA ALA A 249 -18.10 0.55 7.39
C ALA A 249 -17.53 1.28 8.63
N ILE A 250 -17.56 0.65 9.81
CA ILE A 250 -16.95 1.18 11.04
C ILE A 250 -15.44 1.34 10.88
N LEU A 251 -14.77 0.32 10.33
CA LEU A 251 -13.34 0.37 10.07
C LEU A 251 -12.99 1.46 9.05
N THR A 252 -13.74 1.54 7.95
CA THR A 252 -13.59 2.57 6.91
C THR A 252 -13.73 3.97 7.49
N LYS A 253 -14.75 4.22 8.32
CA LYS A 253 -14.94 5.51 9.01
C LYS A 253 -13.79 5.82 9.97
N SER A 254 -13.29 4.81 10.68
CA SER A 254 -12.14 4.96 11.58
C SER A 254 -10.86 5.30 10.80
N LEU A 255 -10.68 4.72 9.62
CA LEU A 255 -9.58 5.03 8.71
C LEU A 255 -9.67 6.47 8.19
N GLN A 256 -10.86 6.90 7.75
CA GLN A 256 -11.12 8.29 7.34
C GLN A 256 -10.84 9.29 8.45
N LYS A 257 -11.22 8.97 9.70
CA LYS A 257 -10.90 9.78 10.88
C LYS A 257 -9.39 9.94 11.05
N LEU A 258 -8.61 8.86 10.95
CA LEU A 258 -7.15 8.92 11.05
C LEU A 258 -6.53 9.71 9.89
N VAL A 259 -7.04 9.57 8.66
CA VAL A 259 -6.58 10.39 7.52
C VAL A 259 -6.79 11.87 7.82
N LYS A 260 -7.98 12.25 8.26
CA LYS A 260 -8.30 13.62 8.68
C LYS A 260 -7.35 14.11 9.77
N GLU A 261 -7.18 13.32 10.83
CA GLU A 261 -6.26 13.66 11.92
C GLU A 261 -4.82 13.83 11.41
N GLY A 262 -4.33 12.96 10.53
CA GLY A 262 -2.99 13.08 9.94
C GLY A 262 -2.80 14.36 9.13
N VAL A 263 -3.80 14.73 8.32
CA VAL A 263 -3.79 16.00 7.57
C VAL A 263 -3.80 17.21 8.50
N ASP A 264 -4.69 17.22 9.49
CA ASP A 264 -4.84 18.32 10.44
C ASP A 264 -3.58 18.46 11.31
N GLU A 265 -3.04 17.35 11.83
CA GLU A 265 -1.81 17.33 12.62
C GLU A 265 -0.59 17.81 11.81
N TYR A 266 -0.53 17.56 10.50
CA TYR A 266 0.50 18.14 9.64
C TYR A 266 0.32 19.64 9.45
N ARG A 267 -0.90 20.11 9.15
CA ARG A 267 -1.21 21.55 8.99
C ARG A 267 -0.88 22.37 10.24
N THR A 268 -1.07 21.80 11.43
CA THR A 268 -0.74 22.47 12.70
C THR A 268 0.73 22.25 13.13
N GLY A 269 1.55 21.59 12.31
CA GLY A 269 2.96 21.32 12.62
C GLY A 269 3.22 20.29 13.73
N LYS A 270 2.21 19.51 14.12
CA LYS A 270 2.36 18.41 15.10
C LYS A 270 3.04 17.19 14.48
N ILE A 271 2.73 16.88 13.22
CA ILE A 271 3.53 15.96 12.41
C ILE A 271 4.52 16.78 11.60
N THR A 272 5.82 16.52 11.80
CA THR A 272 6.89 17.08 10.99
C THR A 272 7.78 15.97 10.45
N PHE A 273 8.26 16.12 9.22
CA PHE A 273 9.19 15.19 8.61
C PHE A 273 10.61 15.73 8.77
N ARG A 274 11.44 15.00 9.52
CA ARG A 274 12.85 15.32 9.75
C ARG A 274 13.68 14.11 9.32
N PHE A 275 13.90 13.98 8.03
CA PHE A 275 14.72 12.92 7.45
C PHE A 275 15.63 13.54 6.40
#